data_AF-A0A1D9BAB6-F1
#
_entry.id   AF-A0A1D9BAB6-F1
#
_cell.length_a   1.000
_cell.length_b   1.000
_cell.length_c   1.000
_cell.angle_alpha   90.00
_cell.angle_beta   90.00
_cell.angle_gamma   90.00
#
_symmetry.space_group_name_H-M   'P 1'
#
loop_
_entity.id
_entity.type
_entity.pdbx_description
1 polymer ?
#
loop_
_entity_poly.entity_id
_entity_poly.type
_entity_poly.pdbx_seq_one_letter_code
_entity_poly.pdbx_strand_id
1 'polypeptide(L)'
;MRISIDIPSQVLTLHDESGSVLRQYPVSTAALGAGERAGSFQTPRGRHVVRALIGGSEPINAVFRARRPTGEVYSAELAVAHPGRDWILSRIIWLSGTVPGFNRLGTVDTMRRYIYIHGTPDSEPMGVPASHGCIRMRNSDVVALFGLLHVGVTVDIVGDPAWVVYPYERDIGAGLVGFGVAGPQSPVSGLAVVGRRLALWRADGCCMGQGCLEPGGTLRLALAPAAAAQAPRLIDALLEEASTLGWRHADLLATAAPQPQWIAISDPVDGPASGAVRRYRRQI
;
A
#
# COMPACT_ATOMS: atom_id res chain seq x y z
N MET A 1 -3.06 0.85 -24.51
CA MET A 1 -4.25 0.48 -23.70
C MET A 1 -3.87 0.45 -22.23
N ARG A 2 -4.72 0.97 -21.34
CA ARG A 2 -4.53 0.94 -19.88
C ARG A 2 -5.85 0.90 -19.12
N ILE A 3 -5.82 0.44 -17.88
CA ILE A 3 -6.96 0.49 -16.95
C ILE A 3 -6.66 1.50 -15.85
N SER A 4 -7.66 2.30 -15.48
CA SER A 4 -7.69 3.04 -14.22
C SER A 4 -8.83 2.53 -13.34
N ILE A 5 -8.59 2.35 -12.05
CA ILE A 5 -9.58 1.95 -11.05
C ILE A 5 -9.58 3.01 -9.96
N ASP A 6 -10.72 3.63 -9.75
CA ASP A 6 -10.91 4.66 -8.73
C ASP A 6 -11.73 4.07 -7.57
N ILE A 7 -11.08 3.92 -6.41
CA ILE A 7 -11.70 3.35 -5.21
C ILE A 7 -12.81 4.27 -4.68
N PRO A 8 -12.65 5.60 -4.53
CA PRO A 8 -13.74 6.44 -4.02
C PRO A 8 -15.04 6.37 -4.85
N SER A 9 -14.92 6.43 -6.18
CA SER A 9 -16.05 6.39 -7.11
C SER A 9 -16.51 4.98 -7.49
N GLN A 10 -15.72 3.95 -7.15
CA GLN A 10 -16.01 2.55 -7.47
C GLN A 10 -16.19 2.31 -8.98
N VAL A 11 -15.31 2.90 -9.79
CA VAL A 11 -15.34 2.79 -11.25
C VAL A 11 -14.01 2.25 -11.78
N LEU A 12 -14.11 1.31 -12.72
CA LEU A 12 -13.02 0.90 -13.59
C LEU A 12 -13.21 1.54 -14.97
N THR A 13 -12.19 2.23 -15.46
CA THR A 13 -12.17 2.83 -16.81
C THR A 13 -11.08 2.17 -17.65
N LEU A 14 -11.47 1.67 -18.83
CA LEU A 14 -10.54 1.18 -19.86
C LEU A 14 -10.25 2.29 -20.85
N HIS A 15 -8.96 2.57 -21.09
CA HIS A 15 -8.48 3.54 -22.05
C HIS A 15 -7.75 2.85 -23.20
N ASP A 16 -7.85 3.42 -24.40
CA ASP A 16 -7.07 2.98 -25.57
C ASP A 16 -5.59 3.42 -25.49
N GLU A 17 -4.87 3.38 -26.60
CA GLU A 17 -3.48 3.84 -26.70
C GLU A 17 -3.34 5.37 -26.75
N SER A 18 -4.36 6.08 -27.24
CA SER A 18 -4.41 7.55 -27.25
C SER A 18 -4.73 8.15 -25.87
N GLY A 19 -5.25 7.33 -24.94
CA GLY A 19 -5.72 7.75 -23.63
C GLY A 19 -7.24 7.99 -23.57
N SER A 20 -7.94 7.86 -24.70
CA SER A 20 -9.39 8.03 -24.79
C SER A 20 -10.12 6.89 -24.08
N VAL A 21 -11.27 7.22 -23.48
CA VAL A 21 -12.09 6.23 -22.75
C VAL A 21 -12.79 5.30 -23.74
N LEU A 22 -12.54 4.00 -23.62
CA LEU A 22 -13.22 2.96 -24.40
C LEU A 22 -14.47 2.43 -23.68
N ARG A 23 -14.33 2.15 -22.37
CA ARG A 23 -15.38 1.55 -21.55
C ARG A 23 -15.25 2.00 -20.10
N GLN A 24 -16.38 2.03 -19.40
CA GLN A 24 -16.45 2.23 -17.96
C GLN A 24 -17.35 1.17 -17.36
N TYR A 25 -16.96 0.67 -16.20
CA TYR A 25 -17.68 -0.36 -15.48
C TYR A 25 -17.78 0.01 -14.00
N PRO A 26 -18.96 -0.18 -13.37
CA PRO A 26 -19.04 -0.13 -11.91
C PRO A 26 -18.29 -1.34 -11.34
N VAL A 27 -17.60 -1.14 -10.24
CA VAL A 27 -16.88 -2.20 -9.52
C VAL A 27 -17.26 -2.23 -8.05
N SER A 28 -16.83 -3.27 -7.33
CA SER A 28 -16.82 -3.28 -5.87
C SER A 28 -15.44 -3.67 -5.36
N THR A 29 -14.75 -2.74 -4.69
CA THR A 29 -13.44 -2.95 -4.07
C THR A 29 -13.60 -3.34 -2.60
N ALA A 30 -12.49 -3.40 -1.85
CA ALA A 30 -12.50 -3.84 -0.47
C ALA A 30 -13.35 -2.96 0.45
N ALA A 31 -14.15 -3.60 1.32
CA ALA A 31 -14.93 -2.93 2.35
C ALA A 31 -14.04 -2.13 3.34
N LEU A 32 -12.81 -2.60 3.59
CA LEU A 32 -11.84 -1.93 4.47
C LEU A 32 -11.05 -0.80 3.77
N GLY A 33 -11.44 -0.42 2.56
CA GLY A 33 -10.80 0.65 1.80
C GLY A 33 -9.47 0.22 1.17
N ALA A 34 -8.55 1.18 1.02
CA ALA A 34 -7.31 0.98 0.30
C ALA A 34 -6.11 0.72 1.21
N GLY A 35 -5.21 -0.16 0.77
CA GLY A 35 -4.01 -0.51 1.52
C GLY A 35 -3.25 -1.70 0.98
N GLU A 36 -1.93 -1.65 1.11
CA GLU A 36 -1.03 -2.58 0.42
C GLU A 36 -0.53 -3.72 1.30
N ARG A 37 -0.60 -3.58 2.64
CA ARG A 37 -0.11 -4.58 3.61
C ARG A 37 -0.83 -5.93 3.49
N ALA A 38 -0.08 -7.01 3.58
CA ALA A 38 -0.60 -8.37 3.68
C ALA A 38 -1.46 -8.52 4.94
N GLY A 39 -2.56 -9.27 4.83
CA GLY A 39 -3.52 -9.44 5.92
C GLY A 39 -4.43 -8.24 6.19
N SER A 40 -4.31 -7.14 5.43
CA SER A 40 -5.18 -5.96 5.62
C SER A 40 -6.60 -6.14 5.10
N PHE A 41 -6.83 -7.09 4.19
CA PHE A 41 -8.09 -7.22 3.41
C PHE A 41 -8.50 -5.94 2.66
N GLN A 42 -7.56 -5.02 2.42
CA GLN A 42 -7.76 -3.78 1.67
C GLN A 42 -7.36 -3.92 0.20
N THR A 43 -7.88 -3.09 -0.70
CA THR A 43 -7.46 -3.09 -2.11
C THR A 43 -6.15 -2.30 -2.28
N PRO A 44 -5.07 -2.88 -2.83
CA PRO A 44 -3.81 -2.17 -3.00
C PRO A 44 -3.88 -1.11 -4.11
N ARG A 45 -3.12 -0.03 -3.94
CA ARG A 45 -3.06 1.11 -4.86
C ARG A 45 -1.77 1.15 -5.67
N GLY A 46 -1.69 2.18 -6.50
CA GLY A 46 -0.56 2.48 -7.34
C GLY A 46 -0.54 1.65 -8.61
N ARG A 47 0.63 1.60 -9.23
CA ARG A 47 0.83 0.96 -10.54
C ARG A 47 0.91 -0.55 -10.43
N HIS A 48 0.10 -1.21 -11.25
CA HIS A 48 0.05 -2.65 -11.41
C HIS A 48 0.13 -3.02 -12.90
N VAL A 49 0.28 -4.31 -13.16
CA VAL A 49 0.12 -4.90 -14.50
C VAL A 49 -0.79 -6.12 -14.42
N VAL A 50 -1.51 -6.38 -15.51
CA VAL A 50 -2.17 -7.66 -15.74
C VAL A 50 -1.11 -8.73 -15.89
N ARG A 51 -0.95 -9.58 -14.87
CA ARG A 51 0.06 -10.63 -14.83
C ARG A 51 -0.38 -11.89 -15.54
N ALA A 52 -1.67 -12.23 -15.42
CA ALA A 52 -2.27 -13.39 -16.05
C ALA A 52 -3.76 -13.15 -16.29
N LEU A 53 -4.25 -13.77 -17.36
CA LEU A 53 -5.66 -13.85 -17.73
C LEU A 53 -6.07 -15.32 -17.62
N ILE A 54 -6.99 -15.64 -16.72
CA ILE A 54 -7.39 -17.01 -16.39
C ILE A 54 -8.89 -17.19 -16.58
N GLY A 55 -9.28 -18.34 -17.16
CA GLY A 55 -10.68 -18.71 -17.38
C GLY A 55 -11.21 -18.43 -18.78
N GLY A 56 -10.35 -18.14 -19.77
CA GLY A 56 -10.79 -17.77 -21.13
C GLY A 56 -11.68 -18.83 -21.81
N SER A 57 -11.39 -20.11 -21.59
CA SER A 57 -12.16 -21.26 -22.09
C SER A 57 -13.30 -21.71 -21.17
N GLU A 58 -13.40 -21.14 -19.97
CA GLU A 58 -14.40 -21.55 -18.98
C GLU A 58 -15.75 -20.88 -19.28
N PRO A 59 -16.87 -21.55 -18.95
CA PRO A 59 -18.20 -20.96 -19.11
C PRO A 59 -18.35 -19.70 -18.25
N ILE A 60 -19.30 -18.84 -18.62
CA ILE A 60 -19.74 -17.77 -17.71
C ILE A 60 -20.26 -18.41 -16.41
N ASN A 61 -20.05 -17.74 -15.29
CA ASN A 61 -20.34 -18.23 -13.94
C ASN A 61 -19.49 -19.42 -13.47
N ALA A 62 -18.46 -19.85 -14.23
CA ALA A 62 -17.49 -20.83 -13.74
C ALA A 62 -16.88 -20.40 -12.40
N VAL A 63 -16.81 -21.31 -11.45
CA VAL A 63 -16.32 -21.03 -10.10
C VAL A 63 -14.83 -21.34 -10.01
N PHE A 64 -14.08 -20.45 -9.38
CA PHE A 64 -12.65 -20.62 -9.14
C PHE A 64 -12.35 -20.70 -7.65
N ARG A 65 -11.36 -21.53 -7.30
CA ARG A 65 -10.69 -21.49 -6.00
C ARG A 65 -9.25 -21.06 -6.21
N ALA A 66 -8.89 -19.92 -5.62
CA ALA A 66 -7.65 -19.20 -5.92
C ALA A 66 -7.53 -18.85 -7.41
N ARG A 67 -6.99 -19.75 -8.24
CA ARG A 67 -6.73 -19.55 -9.68
C ARG A 67 -7.08 -20.78 -10.52
N ARG A 68 -7.72 -21.77 -9.91
CA ARG A 68 -8.04 -23.04 -10.56
C ARG A 68 -9.55 -23.13 -10.70
N PRO A 69 -10.07 -23.48 -11.90
CA PRO A 69 -11.49 -23.78 -12.05
C PRO A 69 -11.82 -24.98 -11.17
N THR A 70 -12.98 -24.96 -10.52
CA THR A 70 -13.44 -26.08 -9.68
C THR A 70 -14.25 -27.10 -10.48
N GLY A 71 -14.65 -26.75 -11.70
CA GLY A 71 -15.63 -27.51 -12.49
C GLY A 71 -17.08 -27.16 -12.15
N GLU A 72 -17.33 -26.38 -11.09
CA GLU A 72 -18.67 -25.88 -10.76
C GLU A 72 -19.02 -24.66 -11.63
N VAL A 73 -20.30 -24.53 -11.96
CA VAL A 73 -20.88 -23.29 -12.51
C VAL A 73 -21.84 -22.74 -11.46
N TYR A 74 -21.66 -21.48 -11.08
CA TYR A 74 -22.45 -20.84 -10.04
C TYR A 74 -23.94 -20.82 -10.40
N SER A 75 -24.78 -21.16 -9.42
CA SER A 75 -26.23 -21.05 -9.45
C SER A 75 -26.77 -20.61 -8.08
N ALA A 76 -28.04 -20.21 -8.03
CA ALA A 76 -28.68 -19.82 -6.77
C ALA A 76 -28.73 -20.99 -5.77
N GLU A 77 -28.96 -22.21 -6.24
CA GLU A 77 -28.97 -23.43 -5.42
C GLU A 77 -27.59 -23.68 -4.81
N LEU A 78 -26.52 -23.49 -5.58
CA LEU A 78 -25.16 -23.63 -5.10
C LEU A 78 -24.81 -22.56 -4.05
N ALA A 79 -25.33 -21.35 -4.20
CA ALA A 79 -25.18 -20.29 -3.21
C ALA A 79 -25.88 -20.62 -1.89
N VAL A 80 -27.10 -21.17 -1.95
CA VAL A 80 -27.85 -21.63 -0.77
C VAL A 80 -27.14 -22.78 -0.07
N ALA A 81 -26.56 -23.71 -0.82
CA ALA A 81 -25.81 -24.85 -0.26
C ALA A 81 -24.49 -24.43 0.43
N HIS A 82 -23.91 -23.29 0.04
CA HIS A 82 -22.63 -22.79 0.56
C HIS A 82 -22.72 -21.33 1.02
N PRO A 83 -23.51 -21.04 2.08
CA PRO A 83 -23.66 -19.69 2.60
C PRO A 83 -22.30 -19.16 3.08
N GLY A 84 -21.99 -17.91 2.74
CA GLY A 84 -20.76 -17.24 3.17
C GLY A 84 -19.50 -17.60 2.39
N ARG A 85 -19.57 -18.46 1.35
CA ARG A 85 -18.45 -18.69 0.44
C ARG A 85 -18.15 -17.42 -0.36
N ASP A 86 -16.89 -16.99 -0.39
CA ASP A 86 -16.47 -15.91 -1.29
C ASP A 86 -16.35 -16.45 -2.71
N TRP A 87 -17.16 -15.91 -3.61
CA TRP A 87 -17.32 -16.39 -4.98
C TRP A 87 -16.41 -15.63 -5.94
N ILE A 88 -15.46 -16.35 -6.54
CA ILE A 88 -14.64 -15.87 -7.67
C ILE A 88 -15.17 -16.53 -8.93
N LEU A 89 -15.81 -15.75 -9.81
CA LEU A 89 -16.57 -16.28 -10.94
C LEU A 89 -16.02 -15.81 -12.29
N SER A 90 -16.38 -16.59 -13.33
CA SER A 90 -16.24 -16.30 -14.75
C SER A 90 -14.81 -16.12 -15.26
N ARG A 91 -14.13 -15.05 -14.85
CA ARG A 91 -12.78 -14.70 -15.31
C ARG A 91 -11.97 -14.16 -14.14
N ILE A 92 -10.67 -14.43 -14.16
CA ILE A 92 -9.70 -13.84 -13.22
C ILE A 92 -8.67 -13.06 -14.05
N ILE A 93 -8.60 -11.76 -13.81
CA ILE A 93 -7.54 -10.89 -14.28
C ILE A 93 -6.61 -10.69 -13.06
N TRP A 94 -5.49 -11.40 -13.04
CA TRP A 94 -4.59 -11.39 -11.90
C TRP A 94 -3.62 -10.23 -11.97
N LEU A 95 -3.58 -9.41 -10.93
CA LEU A 95 -2.74 -8.22 -10.86
C LEU A 95 -1.41 -8.50 -10.18
N SER A 96 -0.36 -7.82 -10.65
CA SER A 96 0.93 -7.75 -9.97
C SER A 96 1.33 -6.29 -9.79
N GLY A 97 1.66 -5.90 -8.56
CA GLY A 97 2.20 -4.59 -8.27
C GLY A 97 3.56 -4.40 -8.93
N THR A 98 3.91 -3.17 -9.24
CA THR A 98 5.16 -2.84 -9.97
C THR A 98 6.18 -2.10 -9.12
N VAL A 99 5.81 -1.64 -7.92
CA VAL A 99 6.65 -0.79 -7.06
C VAL A 99 7.13 -1.57 -5.84
N PRO A 100 8.42 -1.99 -5.80
CA PRO A 100 8.99 -2.68 -4.66
C PRO A 100 8.85 -1.87 -3.37
N GLY A 101 8.36 -2.50 -2.29
CA GLY A 101 8.17 -1.84 -1.00
C GLY A 101 6.88 -1.04 -0.84
N PHE A 102 6.13 -0.83 -1.93
CA PHE A 102 4.81 -0.21 -1.88
C PHE A 102 3.69 -1.20 -2.19
N ASN A 103 3.72 -1.87 -3.35
CA ASN A 103 2.69 -2.84 -3.74
C ASN A 103 3.28 -4.14 -4.34
N ARG A 104 4.62 -4.27 -4.30
CA ARG A 104 5.40 -5.41 -4.81
C ARG A 104 6.48 -5.82 -3.80
N LEU A 105 6.72 -7.12 -3.70
CA LEU A 105 7.67 -7.74 -2.77
C LEU A 105 7.35 -7.46 -1.29
N GLY A 106 8.08 -8.14 -0.41
CA GLY A 106 7.93 -7.97 1.05
C GLY A 106 6.52 -8.25 1.55
N THR A 107 6.09 -7.45 2.52
CA THR A 107 4.78 -7.54 3.18
C THR A 107 3.67 -6.80 2.44
N VAL A 108 3.93 -6.26 1.25
CA VAL A 108 2.97 -5.44 0.49
C VAL A 108 2.67 -6.00 -0.91
N ASP A 109 3.13 -7.22 -1.19
CA ASP A 109 3.08 -7.80 -2.54
C ASP A 109 1.64 -8.16 -2.98
N THR A 110 1.12 -7.40 -3.94
CA THR A 110 -0.23 -7.56 -4.50
C THR A 110 -0.47 -8.96 -5.08
N MET A 111 0.52 -9.54 -5.75
CA MET A 111 0.38 -10.82 -6.42
C MET A 111 0.29 -11.97 -5.40
N ARG A 112 1.15 -11.94 -4.37
CA ARG A 112 1.12 -12.88 -3.23
C ARG A 112 -0.17 -12.77 -2.42
N ARG A 113 -0.77 -11.57 -2.39
CA ARG A 113 -2.06 -11.30 -1.76
C ARG A 113 -3.28 -11.75 -2.58
N TYR A 114 -3.08 -12.33 -3.76
CA TYR A 114 -4.17 -12.86 -4.59
C TYR A 114 -5.22 -11.83 -4.96
N ILE A 115 -4.79 -10.60 -5.27
CA ILE A 115 -5.69 -9.54 -5.71
C ILE A 115 -6.02 -9.71 -7.20
N TYR A 116 -7.31 -9.81 -7.49
CA TYR A 116 -7.86 -10.06 -8.82
C TYR A 116 -8.88 -8.99 -9.19
N ILE A 117 -9.08 -8.79 -10.50
CA ILE A 117 -10.36 -8.33 -11.02
C ILE A 117 -11.12 -9.59 -11.44
N HIS A 118 -12.34 -9.80 -10.94
CA HIS A 118 -13.09 -11.03 -11.19
C HIS A 118 -14.61 -10.84 -11.20
N GLY A 119 -15.33 -11.83 -11.75
CA GLY A 119 -16.78 -11.88 -11.73
C GLY A 119 -17.33 -12.28 -10.36
N THR A 120 -18.54 -11.85 -10.04
CA THR A 120 -19.19 -12.09 -8.74
C THR A 120 -20.70 -12.33 -8.92
N PRO A 121 -21.40 -12.99 -7.97
CA PRO A 121 -22.85 -13.15 -8.04
C PRO A 121 -23.61 -11.83 -8.18
N ASP A 122 -24.80 -11.87 -8.79
CA ASP A 122 -25.64 -10.68 -8.95
C ASP A 122 -26.16 -10.12 -7.61
N SER A 123 -26.17 -10.95 -6.55
CA SER A 123 -26.49 -10.55 -5.18
C SER A 123 -25.44 -9.63 -4.54
N GLU A 124 -24.20 -9.63 -5.03
CA GLU A 124 -23.16 -8.75 -4.50
C GLU A 124 -23.36 -7.32 -5.06
N PRO A 125 -23.13 -6.27 -4.27
CA PRO A 125 -23.38 -4.90 -4.72
C PRO A 125 -22.26 -4.39 -5.64
N MET A 126 -22.59 -3.46 -6.55
CA MET A 126 -21.62 -2.74 -7.39
C MET A 126 -21.74 -1.23 -7.11
N GLY A 127 -20.65 -0.49 -7.28
CA GLY A 127 -20.60 0.96 -6.97
C GLY A 127 -20.38 1.26 -5.49
N VAL A 128 -20.16 0.23 -4.65
CA VAL A 128 -19.85 0.37 -3.22
C VAL A 128 -18.73 -0.61 -2.82
N PRO A 129 -17.83 -0.25 -1.89
CA PRO A 129 -16.81 -1.18 -1.40
C PRO A 129 -17.45 -2.29 -0.54
N ALA A 130 -17.27 -3.55 -0.93
CA ALA A 130 -17.85 -4.72 -0.24
C ALA A 130 -16.98 -5.99 -0.30
N SER A 131 -15.85 -5.99 -1.00
CA SER A 131 -14.99 -7.17 -1.15
C SER A 131 -14.00 -7.34 0.01
N HIS A 132 -13.21 -8.43 -0.01
CA HIS A 132 -12.11 -8.70 0.93
C HIS A 132 -10.71 -8.33 0.38
N GLY A 133 -10.63 -7.46 -0.63
CA GLY A 133 -9.37 -7.02 -1.24
C GLY A 133 -9.42 -6.97 -2.76
N CYS A 134 -10.11 -7.92 -3.38
CA CYS A 134 -10.25 -8.01 -4.84
C CYS A 134 -11.17 -6.91 -5.41
N ILE A 135 -11.15 -6.75 -6.72
CA ILE A 135 -12.04 -5.86 -7.46
C ILE A 135 -13.12 -6.73 -8.12
N ARG A 136 -14.35 -6.64 -7.64
CA ARG A 136 -15.48 -7.40 -8.17
C ARG A 136 -16.14 -6.64 -9.31
N MET A 137 -16.61 -7.40 -10.30
CA MET A 137 -17.38 -6.94 -11.46
C MET A 137 -18.56 -7.87 -11.70
N ARG A 138 -19.57 -7.40 -12.45
CA ARG A 138 -20.60 -8.29 -13.00
C ARG A 138 -19.97 -9.30 -13.97
N ASN A 139 -20.55 -10.50 -14.03
CA ASN A 139 -20.00 -11.60 -14.85
C ASN A 139 -19.92 -11.25 -16.34
N SER A 140 -20.94 -10.61 -16.89
CA SER A 140 -20.93 -10.11 -18.27
C SER A 140 -19.81 -9.10 -18.51
N ASP A 141 -19.62 -8.19 -17.58
CA ASP A 141 -18.69 -7.07 -17.69
C ASP A 141 -17.23 -7.55 -17.60
N VAL A 142 -16.93 -8.46 -16.68
CA VAL A 142 -15.59 -9.02 -16.57
C VAL A 142 -15.25 -9.88 -17.79
N VAL A 143 -16.22 -10.61 -18.36
CA VAL A 143 -16.01 -11.39 -19.61
C VAL A 143 -15.74 -10.46 -20.78
N ALA A 144 -16.51 -9.38 -20.92
CA ALA A 144 -16.29 -8.37 -21.95
C ALA A 144 -14.94 -7.68 -21.81
N LEU A 145 -14.58 -7.23 -20.59
CA LEU A 145 -13.29 -6.64 -20.29
C LEU A 145 -12.15 -7.63 -20.61
N PHE A 146 -12.26 -8.88 -20.15
CA PHE A 146 -11.26 -9.92 -20.36
C PHE A 146 -10.94 -10.12 -21.85
N GLY A 147 -11.95 -10.12 -22.72
CA GLY A 147 -11.77 -10.27 -24.16
C GLY A 147 -11.01 -9.12 -24.83
N LEU A 148 -10.87 -7.97 -24.18
CA LEU A 148 -10.14 -6.81 -24.68
C LEU A 148 -8.69 -6.73 -24.17
N LEU A 149 -8.35 -7.47 -23.13
CA LEU A 149 -7.06 -7.35 -22.45
C LEU A 149 -6.03 -8.35 -22.97
N HIS A 150 -4.76 -7.97 -22.81
CA HIS A 150 -3.62 -8.87 -22.93
C HIS A 150 -2.75 -8.78 -21.66
N VAL A 151 -1.89 -9.77 -21.45
CA VAL A 151 -0.90 -9.74 -20.36
C VAL A 151 0.04 -8.56 -20.56
N GLY A 152 0.30 -7.82 -19.49
CA GLY A 152 1.15 -6.62 -19.50
C GLY A 152 0.38 -5.29 -19.58
N VAL A 153 -0.94 -5.30 -19.82
CA VAL A 153 -1.76 -4.08 -19.71
C VAL A 153 -1.56 -3.45 -18.33
N THR A 154 -1.28 -2.15 -18.30
CA THR A 154 -1.07 -1.41 -17.06
C THR A 154 -2.39 -1.13 -16.36
N VAL A 155 -2.39 -1.22 -15.04
CA VAL A 155 -3.55 -0.97 -14.19
C VAL A 155 -3.15 0.00 -13.09
N ASP A 156 -3.76 1.19 -13.08
CA ASP A 156 -3.54 2.20 -12.06
C ASP A 156 -4.71 2.19 -11.08
N ILE A 157 -4.44 1.93 -9.80
CA ILE A 157 -5.48 1.90 -8.76
C ILE A 157 -5.27 3.11 -7.84
N VAL A 158 -6.28 3.97 -7.75
CA VAL A 158 -6.22 5.22 -6.97
C VAL A 158 -7.22 5.21 -5.81
N GLY A 159 -6.84 5.82 -4.70
CA GLY A 159 -7.69 5.93 -3.52
C GLY A 159 -6.95 6.41 -2.28
N ASP A 160 -7.72 6.70 -1.24
CA ASP A 160 -7.22 7.19 0.05
C ASP A 160 -6.79 6.08 1.01
N PRO A 161 -5.89 6.38 1.98
CA PRO A 161 -5.32 7.69 2.29
C PRO A 161 -4.15 8.10 1.39
N ALA A 162 -4.05 9.36 0.98
CA ALA A 162 -2.97 9.85 0.10
C ALA A 162 -1.52 9.53 0.54
N TRP A 163 -1.28 9.24 1.82
CA TRP A 163 0.04 8.96 2.39
C TRP A 163 0.04 7.73 3.28
N VAL A 164 1.05 6.88 3.14
CA VAL A 164 1.24 5.67 3.98
C VAL A 164 2.71 5.46 4.33
N VAL A 165 2.95 4.77 5.44
CA VAL A 165 4.30 4.41 5.90
C VAL A 165 4.43 2.89 5.91
N TYR A 166 5.43 2.36 5.21
CA TYR A 166 5.68 0.92 5.12
C TYR A 166 7.14 0.55 5.41
N PRO A 167 7.40 -0.66 5.94
CA PRO A 167 8.75 -1.18 6.04
C PRO A 167 9.44 -1.20 4.67
N TYR A 168 10.65 -0.66 4.59
CA TYR A 168 11.43 -0.64 3.37
C TYR A 168 12.93 -0.65 3.66
N GLU A 169 13.55 -1.80 3.46
CA GLU A 169 14.93 -2.09 3.87
C GLU A 169 16.00 -1.39 3.03
N ARG A 170 15.68 -0.98 1.80
CA ARG A 170 16.66 -0.34 0.91
C ARG A 170 16.91 1.10 1.34
N ASP A 171 18.17 1.50 1.45
CA ASP A 171 18.53 2.91 1.59
C ASP A 171 18.23 3.64 0.28
N ILE A 172 17.54 4.78 0.37
CA ILE A 172 17.12 5.56 -0.82
C ILE A 172 18.17 6.63 -1.16
N GLY A 173 19.17 6.86 -0.30
CA GLY A 173 20.54 7.25 -0.65
C GLY A 173 20.86 8.51 -1.47
N ALA A 174 19.92 9.22 -2.11
CA ALA A 174 20.26 10.36 -2.97
C ALA A 174 19.25 11.52 -2.88
N GLY A 175 19.74 12.72 -2.52
CA GLY A 175 19.00 13.99 -2.61
C GLY A 175 18.42 14.56 -1.32
N LEU A 176 18.77 14.02 -0.15
CA LEU A 176 18.19 14.41 1.14
C LEU A 176 19.24 15.09 2.03
N VAL A 177 18.88 16.24 2.61
CA VAL A 177 19.73 17.00 3.55
C VAL A 177 19.67 16.32 4.91
N GLY A 178 20.76 15.64 5.30
CA GLY A 178 20.91 15.02 6.60
C GLY A 178 21.40 16.01 7.66
N PHE A 179 20.74 16.07 8.81
CA PHE A 179 21.27 16.69 10.02
C PHE A 179 21.54 15.57 11.03
N GLY A 180 22.80 15.30 11.31
CA GLY A 180 23.21 14.37 12.36
C GLY A 180 24.26 15.02 13.25
N VAL A 181 24.02 15.05 14.56
CA VAL A 181 25.08 15.22 15.58
C VAL A 181 24.75 14.35 16.80
N ALA A 182 25.74 13.53 17.19
CA ALA A 182 25.71 12.45 18.17
C ALA A 182 25.40 12.85 19.63
N GLY A 183 24.98 11.89 20.46
CA GLY A 183 24.98 11.98 21.94
C GLY A 183 24.46 10.69 22.61
N PRO A 184 24.54 10.56 23.95
CA PRO A 184 25.37 9.57 24.63
C PRO A 184 24.72 8.18 24.86
N GLN A 185 25.57 7.24 25.27
CA GLN A 185 25.43 5.78 25.32
C GLN A 185 24.08 5.23 25.82
N SER A 186 23.54 4.29 25.03
CA SER A 186 22.48 3.34 25.41
C SER A 186 22.88 2.50 26.62
N PRO A 187 21.99 2.21 27.59
CA PRO A 187 22.26 1.30 28.70
C PRO A 187 22.29 -0.19 28.29
N VAL A 188 22.14 -0.51 26.99
CA VAL A 188 22.21 -1.89 26.49
C VAL A 188 23.38 -2.00 25.51
N SER A 189 24.51 -2.50 26.02
CA SER A 189 25.64 -2.95 25.20
C SER A 189 25.26 -4.25 24.49
N GLY A 190 25.33 -4.26 23.15
CA GLY A 190 25.25 -5.49 22.38
C GLY A 190 23.87 -5.84 21.83
N LEU A 191 23.38 -5.03 20.89
CA LEU A 191 22.50 -5.51 19.82
C LEU A 191 22.86 -4.72 18.58
N ALA A 192 23.39 -5.41 17.57
CA ALA A 192 23.47 -4.87 16.22
C ALA A 192 22.03 -4.67 15.71
N VAL A 193 21.41 -3.52 16.03
CA VAL A 193 20.16 -3.12 15.38
C VAL A 193 20.52 -2.64 13.99
N VAL A 194 20.69 -3.60 13.09
CA VAL A 194 20.59 -3.37 11.65
C VAL A 194 19.19 -2.79 11.42
N GLY A 195 19.15 -1.50 11.07
CA GLY A 195 18.01 -0.61 11.24
C GLY A 195 16.72 -1.07 10.57
N ARG A 196 15.63 -1.13 11.36
CA ARG A 196 14.27 -1.09 10.79
C ARG A 196 14.10 0.25 10.11
N ARG A 197 13.99 0.20 8.79
CA ARG A 197 13.77 1.36 7.93
C ARG A 197 12.32 1.38 7.51
N LEU A 198 11.70 2.55 7.66
CA LEU A 198 10.36 2.83 7.17
C LEU A 198 10.46 3.85 6.04
N ALA A 199 9.65 3.66 5.01
CA ALA A 199 9.51 4.61 3.92
C ALA A 199 8.12 5.24 3.94
N LEU A 200 8.06 6.55 3.69
CA LEU A 200 6.85 7.29 3.45
C LEU A 200 6.54 7.27 1.95
N TRP A 201 5.33 6.83 1.62
CA TRP A 201 4.86 6.70 0.25
C TRP A 201 3.63 7.57 0.04
N ARG A 202 3.52 8.14 -1.16
CA ARG A 202 2.25 8.65 -1.68
C ARG A 202 1.43 7.49 -2.26
N ALA A 203 0.11 7.65 -2.33
CA ALA A 203 -0.84 6.62 -2.78
C ALA A 203 -0.59 6.09 -4.21
N ASP A 204 0.17 6.80 -5.05
CA ASP A 204 0.58 6.35 -6.38
C ASP A 204 1.84 5.45 -6.37
N GLY A 205 2.43 5.24 -5.19
CA GLY A 205 3.66 4.47 -4.98
C GLY A 205 4.94 5.29 -5.15
N CYS A 206 4.87 6.62 -5.21
CA CYS A 206 6.07 7.45 -5.14
C CYS A 206 6.64 7.44 -3.71
N CYS A 207 7.92 7.09 -3.55
CA CYS A 207 8.59 7.19 -2.25
C CYS A 207 9.03 8.64 -2.02
N MET A 208 8.58 9.21 -0.91
CA MET A 208 8.73 10.63 -0.62
C MET A 208 9.59 10.91 0.60
N GLY A 209 10.02 9.85 1.30
CA GLY A 209 10.94 9.95 2.41
C GLY A 209 11.22 8.61 3.06
N GLN A 210 12.24 8.58 3.90
CA GLN A 210 12.65 7.42 4.68
C GLN A 210 13.04 7.85 6.08
N GLY A 211 12.83 6.96 7.04
CA GLY A 211 13.37 7.11 8.38
C GLY A 211 13.84 5.79 8.95
N CYS A 212 14.72 5.87 9.94
CA CYS A 212 15.27 4.69 10.60
C CYS A 212 15.48 4.93 12.10
N LEU A 213 15.38 3.85 12.86
CA LEU A 213 15.79 3.78 14.25
C LEU A 213 17.30 3.49 14.31
N GLU A 214 18.06 4.39 14.95
CA GLU A 214 19.49 4.20 15.21
C GLU A 214 19.72 3.68 16.64
N PRO A 215 20.83 2.95 16.89
CA PRO A 215 21.17 2.50 18.24
C PRO A 215 21.12 3.66 19.26
N GLY A 216 20.49 3.42 20.41
CA GLY A 216 20.42 4.40 21.49
C GLY A 216 19.22 5.36 21.47
N GLY A 217 18.17 5.08 20.70
CA GLY A 217 16.93 5.88 20.79
C GLY A 217 16.81 6.99 19.75
N THR A 218 17.77 7.12 18.84
CA THR A 218 17.82 8.24 17.89
C THR A 218 17.00 7.95 16.65
N LEU A 219 16.15 8.90 16.27
CA LEU A 219 15.42 8.87 15.00
C LEU A 219 16.18 9.65 13.93
N ARG A 220 16.47 9.02 12.79
CA ARG A 220 16.98 9.71 11.60
C ARG A 220 15.92 9.69 10.51
N LEU A 221 15.63 10.86 9.94
CA LEU A 221 14.64 11.04 8.89
C LEU A 221 15.21 11.83 7.72
N ALA A 222 14.71 11.51 6.54
CA ALA A 222 15.09 12.12 5.29
C ALA A 222 13.84 12.17 4.39
N LEU A 223 13.29 13.37 4.16
CA LEU A 223 12.06 13.55 3.37
C LEU A 223 12.28 14.56 2.24
N ALA A 224 11.60 14.35 1.12
CA ALA A 224 11.51 15.36 0.08
C ALA A 224 10.79 16.62 0.62
N PRO A 225 11.13 17.84 0.15
CA PRO A 225 10.49 19.07 0.62
C PRO A 225 8.96 19.05 0.52
N ALA A 226 8.42 18.50 -0.57
CA ALA A 226 6.98 18.35 -0.78
C ALA A 226 6.27 17.42 0.23
N ALA A 227 7.04 16.61 0.98
CA ALA A 227 6.53 15.71 2.00
C ALA A 227 6.92 16.13 3.42
N ALA A 228 7.52 17.31 3.61
CA ALA A 228 7.94 17.81 4.93
C ALA A 228 6.78 17.83 5.94
N ALA A 229 5.58 18.25 5.51
CA ALA A 229 4.38 18.26 6.35
C ALA A 229 3.93 16.86 6.80
N GLN A 230 4.43 15.79 6.18
CA GLN A 230 4.11 14.40 6.51
C GLN A 230 5.16 13.76 7.43
N ALA A 231 6.23 14.48 7.80
CA ALA A 231 7.25 13.99 8.72
C ALA A 231 6.67 13.42 10.04
N PRO A 232 5.63 14.03 10.67
CA PRO A 232 5.04 13.46 11.88
C PRO A 232 4.51 12.02 11.71
N ARG A 233 3.96 11.66 10.54
CA ARG A 233 3.48 10.29 10.28
C ARG A 233 4.61 9.27 10.33
N LEU A 234 5.75 9.63 9.72
CA LEU A 234 6.92 8.77 9.68
C LEU A 234 7.58 8.68 11.07
N ILE A 235 7.61 9.78 11.82
CA ILE A 235 8.05 9.82 13.21
C ILE A 235 7.18 8.91 14.08
N ASP A 236 5.86 9.07 14.03
CA ASP A 236 4.92 8.28 14.84
C ASP A 236 5.05 6.78 14.55
N ALA A 237 5.17 6.40 13.27
CA ALA A 237 5.40 5.01 12.88
C ALA A 237 6.73 4.44 13.39
N LEU A 238 7.81 5.24 13.37
CA LEU A 238 9.10 4.83 13.95
C LEU A 238 9.02 4.68 15.47
N LEU A 239 8.25 5.54 16.15
CA LEU A 239 8.06 5.44 17.60
C LEU A 239 7.23 4.23 18.00
N GLU A 240 6.23 3.87 17.20
CA GLU A 240 5.48 2.61 17.37
C GLU A 240 6.44 1.41 17.27
N GLU A 241 7.28 1.37 16.24
CA GLU A 241 8.33 0.35 16.10
C GLU A 241 9.27 0.32 17.30
N ALA A 242 9.74 1.49 17.76
CA ALA A 242 10.60 1.60 18.94
C ALA A 242 9.91 1.09 20.22
N SER A 243 8.62 1.37 20.40
CA SER A 243 7.81 0.87 21.51
C SER A 243 7.78 -0.66 21.53
N THR A 244 7.61 -1.30 20.36
CA THR A 244 7.64 -2.78 20.26
C THR A 244 9.00 -3.38 20.63
N LEU A 245 10.07 -2.60 20.56
CA LEU A 245 11.42 -2.97 20.96
C LEU A 245 11.74 -2.63 22.43
N GLY A 246 10.75 -2.14 23.20
CA GLY A 246 10.88 -1.81 24.62
C GLY A 246 11.55 -0.47 24.90
N TRP A 247 11.64 0.41 23.90
CA TRP A 247 12.20 1.75 24.10
C TRP A 247 11.20 2.61 24.88
N ARG A 248 11.71 3.43 25.80
CA ARG A 248 10.88 4.31 26.65
C ARG A 248 10.90 5.78 26.21
N HIS A 249 11.93 6.16 25.46
CA HIS A 249 12.12 7.51 24.97
C HIS A 249 12.80 7.46 23.60
N ALA A 250 12.59 8.50 22.82
CA ALA A 250 13.34 8.77 21.60
C ALA A 250 13.82 10.22 21.57
N ASP A 251 14.98 10.40 20.93
CA ASP A 251 15.57 11.71 20.67
C ASP A 251 15.52 12.02 19.16
N LEU A 252 15.14 13.26 18.83
CA LEU A 252 15.09 13.78 17.47
C LEU A 252 15.89 15.09 17.39
N LEU A 253 16.75 15.19 16.37
CA LEU A 253 17.44 16.43 16.05
C LEU A 253 16.66 17.17 14.94
N ALA A 254 16.19 18.38 15.23
CA ALA A 254 15.40 19.16 14.28
C ALA A 254 15.59 20.67 14.51
N THR A 255 15.27 21.48 13.49
CA THR A 255 15.27 22.96 13.61
C THR A 255 14.07 23.48 14.41
N ALA A 256 13.02 22.68 14.53
CA ALA A 256 11.84 22.97 15.34
C ALA A 256 11.22 21.66 15.86
N ALA A 257 10.42 21.75 16.93
CA ALA A 257 9.67 20.60 17.45
C ALA A 257 8.63 20.15 16.42
N PRO A 258 8.56 18.84 16.05
CA PRO A 258 7.61 18.38 15.04
C PRO A 258 6.18 18.28 15.58
N GLN A 259 5.98 18.08 16.89
CA GLN A 259 4.69 17.95 17.56
C GLN A 259 4.81 18.42 19.04
N PRO A 260 3.70 18.78 19.72
CA PRO A 260 3.71 19.32 21.08
C PRO A 260 4.30 18.40 22.17
N GLN A 261 4.28 17.09 21.94
CA GLN A 261 4.83 16.07 22.86
C GLN A 261 6.37 15.96 22.87
N TRP A 262 7.07 16.80 22.12
CA TRP A 262 8.53 16.82 22.05
C TRP A 262 9.10 17.94 22.91
N ILE A 263 9.92 17.59 23.90
CA ILE A 263 10.53 18.52 24.86
C ILE A 263 11.97 18.80 24.44
N ALA A 264 12.34 20.08 24.36
CA ALA A 264 13.72 20.49 24.13
C ALA A 264 14.63 20.03 25.28
N ILE A 265 15.72 19.32 24.97
CA ILE A 265 16.69 18.84 25.96
C ILE A 265 18.12 19.34 25.71
N SER A 266 18.32 20.17 24.69
CA SER A 266 19.56 20.88 24.43
C SER A 266 19.28 22.32 24.05
N ASP A 267 20.30 23.16 24.17
CA ASP A 267 20.31 24.45 23.49
C ASP A 267 20.44 24.25 21.96
N PRO A 268 20.06 25.25 21.14
CA PRO A 268 20.32 25.24 19.71
C PRO A 268 21.82 25.24 19.43
N VAL A 269 22.25 24.45 18.43
CA VAL A 269 23.62 24.42 17.91
C VAL A 269 23.60 24.64 16.40
N ASP A 270 24.68 25.18 15.84
CA ASP A 270 24.77 25.43 14.39
C ASP A 270 24.68 24.12 13.61
N GLY A 271 23.69 24.06 12.70
CA GLY A 271 23.44 22.90 11.85
C GLY A 271 24.11 23.02 10.47
N PRO A 272 24.41 21.88 9.82
CA PRO A 272 25.08 21.83 8.51
C PRO A 272 24.36 22.52 7.33
N ALA A 273 23.11 22.99 7.48
CA ALA A 273 22.35 23.66 6.40
C ALA A 273 21.75 25.01 6.82
N SER A 274 22.55 25.88 7.44
CA SER A 274 22.24 27.31 7.71
C SER A 274 21.07 27.59 8.67
N GLY A 275 20.80 26.68 9.61
CA GLY A 275 19.81 26.88 10.66
C GLY A 275 20.22 26.21 11.96
N ALA A 276 19.92 26.85 13.10
CA ALA A 276 20.18 26.28 14.41
C ALA A 276 19.29 25.03 14.61
N VAL A 277 19.91 23.91 14.97
CA VAL A 277 19.23 22.65 15.27
C VAL A 277 19.22 22.42 16.78
N ARG A 278 18.15 21.78 17.28
CA ARG A 278 17.97 21.48 18.69
C ARG A 278 17.60 20.01 18.86
N ARG A 279 18.05 19.39 19.95
CA ARG A 279 17.63 18.05 20.33
C ARG A 279 16.33 18.11 21.13
N TYR A 280 15.38 17.29 20.71
CA TYR A 280 14.10 17.08 21.37
C TYR A 280 13.97 15.64 21.84
N ARG A 281 13.24 15.43 22.94
CA ARG A 281 12.92 14.12 23.50
C ARG A 281 11.41 13.93 23.62
N ARG A 282 10.94 12.73 23.31
CA ARG A 282 9.55 12.29 23.53
C ARG A 282 9.55 10.97 24.29
N GLN A 283 8.62 10.83 25.23
CA GLN A 283 8.31 9.57 25.91
C GLN A 283 7.43 8.68 25.01
N ILE A 284 7.77 7.38 24.94
CA ILE A 284 7.13 6.37 24.08
C ILE A 284 6.24 5.46 24.91
#